data_AF-A0A3M8G0B7-F1
#
_entry.id   AF-A0A3M8G0B7-F1
#
_cell.length_a   1.000
_cell.length_b   1.000
_cell.length_c   1.000
_cell.angle_alpha   90.00
_cell.angle_beta   90.00
_cell.angle_gamma   90.00
#
_symmetry.space_group_name_H-M   'P 1'
#
loop_
_entity.id
_entity.type
_entity.pdbx_description
1 polymer ?
#
loop_
_entity_poly.entity_id
_entity_poly.type
_entity_poly.pdbx_seq_one_letter_code
_entity_poly.pdbx_strand_id
1 'polypeptide(L)'
;MQIYEAENWFSKLNFQRDEDWDLHPKSVYTCPKCNKSLRFSFKDFDKHTTSSYSNLSDSDNQEFKSYGRKGCNSFLDFYCQKCKSPTKVFFNFWSGGRYTYGFEIKFVGLLR
;
A
#
# COMPACT_ATOMS: atom_id res chain seq x y z
N MET A 1 14.48 -9.06 -0.33
CA MET A 1 13.10 -8.68 0.09
C MET A 1 12.42 -9.71 1.00
N GLN A 2 11.54 -9.26 1.92
CA GLN A 2 10.53 -10.05 2.65
C GLN A 2 9.12 -9.56 2.30
N ILE A 3 8.15 -10.47 2.16
CA ILE A 3 6.73 -10.15 1.93
C ILE A 3 5.91 -10.67 3.10
N TYR A 4 4.91 -9.89 3.50
CA TYR A 4 3.97 -10.22 4.55
C TYR A 4 2.53 -10.05 4.07
N GLU A 5 1.63 -10.91 4.56
CA GLU A 5 0.19 -10.76 4.43
C GLU A 5 -0.28 -9.49 5.16
N ALA A 6 -1.07 -8.65 4.49
CA ALA A 6 -1.42 -7.35 5.02
C ALA A 6 -2.28 -7.39 6.30
N GLU A 7 -3.08 -8.44 6.48
CA GLU A 7 -3.99 -8.62 7.63
C GLU A 7 -3.29 -8.52 8.99
N ASN A 8 -2.02 -8.89 9.05
CA ASN A 8 -1.24 -8.88 10.29
C ASN A 8 -0.61 -7.51 10.59
N TRP A 9 -0.63 -6.60 9.61
CA TRP A 9 0.15 -5.35 9.65
C TRP A 9 -0.67 -4.10 9.40
N PHE A 10 -1.93 -4.25 9.00
CA PHE A 10 -2.87 -3.15 8.77
C PHE A 10 -4.13 -3.34 9.60
N SER A 11 -4.61 -2.27 10.23
CA SER A 11 -5.87 -2.32 11.01
C SER A 11 -7.14 -2.35 10.15
N LYS A 12 -7.03 -1.99 8.86
CA LYS A 12 -8.10 -2.02 7.86
C LYS A 12 -7.51 -2.34 6.50
N LEU A 13 -8.10 -3.29 5.76
CA LEU A 13 -7.60 -3.76 4.47
C LEU A 13 -8.43 -3.26 3.29
N ASN A 14 -9.73 -3.10 3.49
CA ASN A 14 -10.67 -2.73 2.44
C ASN A 14 -10.98 -1.25 2.53
N PHE A 15 -11.01 -0.57 1.39
CA PHE A 15 -11.37 0.83 1.28
C PHE A 15 -12.40 0.97 0.16
N GLN A 16 -13.48 1.70 0.39
CA GLN A 16 -14.52 1.98 -0.59
C GLN A 16 -14.84 3.46 -0.60
N ARG A 17 -14.92 4.04 -1.81
CA ARG A 17 -15.08 5.49 -1.98
C ARG A 17 -16.29 6.04 -1.23
N ASP A 18 -17.45 5.41 -1.39
CA ASP A 18 -18.71 5.93 -0.84
C ASP A 18 -18.74 5.92 0.69
N GLU A 19 -17.96 5.04 1.33
CA GLU A 19 -17.88 4.92 2.79
C GLU A 19 -16.70 5.72 3.37
N ASP A 20 -15.55 5.70 2.68
CA ASP A 20 -14.27 6.11 3.25
C ASP A 20 -13.78 7.48 2.74
N TRP A 21 -14.43 8.06 1.73
CA TRP A 21 -14.00 9.35 1.17
C TRP A 21 -14.21 10.51 2.17
N ASP A 22 -15.41 10.63 2.74
CA ASP A 22 -15.80 11.74 3.61
C ASP A 22 -15.53 11.46 5.10
N LEU A 23 -15.62 10.21 5.54
CA LEU A 23 -15.37 9.83 6.94
C LEU A 23 -13.87 9.77 7.30
N HIS A 24 -13.00 9.85 6.30
CA HIS A 24 -11.54 9.72 6.42
C HIS A 24 -11.07 8.60 7.38
N PRO A 25 -11.67 7.39 7.33
CA PRO A 25 -11.20 6.30 8.17
C PRO A 25 -9.77 5.96 7.77
N LYS A 26 -8.95 5.72 8.79
CA LYS A 26 -7.52 5.49 8.63
C LYS A 26 -7.22 4.03 8.93
N SER A 27 -6.51 3.38 8.02
CA SER A 27 -5.81 2.15 8.34
C SER A 27 -4.48 2.49 9.01
N VAL A 28 -4.20 1.83 10.13
CA VAL A 28 -2.91 1.90 10.80
C VAL A 28 -2.05 0.78 10.27
N TYR A 29 -1.00 1.14 9.54
CA TYR A 29 0.08 0.24 9.17
C TYR A 29 1.10 0.18 10.30
N THR A 30 1.58 -1.02 10.65
CA THR A 30 2.72 -1.19 11.56
C THR A 30 3.89 -1.82 10.81
N CYS A 31 5.04 -1.15 10.81
CA CYS A 31 6.23 -1.63 10.11
C CYS A 31 6.76 -2.95 10.71
N PRO A 32 6.87 -4.05 9.92
CA PRO A 32 7.36 -5.34 10.41
C PRO A 32 8.80 -5.31 10.95
N LYS A 33 9.63 -4.37 10.50
CA LYS A 33 11.04 -4.27 10.88
C LYS A 33 11.27 -3.50 12.18
N CYS A 34 10.46 -2.48 12.48
CA CYS A 34 10.76 -1.54 13.58
C CYS A 34 9.56 -1.10 14.42
N ASN A 35 8.39 -1.66 14.14
CA ASN A 35 7.11 -1.40 14.81
C ASN A 35 6.66 0.08 14.77
N LYS A 36 7.23 0.89 13.87
CA LYS A 36 6.73 2.25 13.64
C LYS A 36 5.37 2.16 12.94
N SER A 37 4.37 2.82 13.50
CA SER A 37 3.06 2.92 12.88
C SER A 37 2.91 4.16 12.00
N LEU A 38 2.22 3.99 10.89
CA LEU A 38 1.82 5.04 9.94
C LEU A 38 0.31 4.94 9.71
N ARG A 39 -0.33 6.05 9.33
CA ARG A 39 -1.77 6.10 9.05
C ARG A 39 -1.99 6.35 7.57
N PHE A 40 -2.83 5.55 6.96
CA PHE A 40 -3.23 5.66 5.56
C PHE A 40 -4.73 5.86 5.45
N SER A 41 -5.15 6.80 4.62
CA SER A 41 -6.54 7.07 4.25
C SER A 41 -6.81 6.61 2.83
N PHE A 42 -8.09 6.55 2.45
CA PHE A 42 -8.50 6.27 1.07
C PHE A 42 -7.74 7.10 0.03
N LYS A 43 -7.57 8.41 0.29
CA LYS A 43 -6.90 9.35 -0.62
C LYS A 43 -5.43 9.03 -0.87
N ASP A 44 -4.76 8.37 0.08
CA ASP A 44 -3.37 7.95 -0.08
C ASP A 44 -3.26 6.80 -1.09
N PHE A 45 -4.24 5.90 -1.12
CA PHE A 45 -4.29 4.83 -2.14
C PHE A 45 -4.77 5.36 -3.49
N ASP A 46 -5.77 6.23 -3.49
CA ASP A 46 -6.39 6.82 -4.69
C ASP A 46 -5.35 7.47 -5.62
N LYS A 47 -4.41 8.25 -5.06
CA LYS A 47 -3.31 8.87 -5.81
C LYS A 47 -2.38 7.88 -6.52
N HIS A 48 -2.34 6.63 -6.06
CA HIS A 48 -1.41 5.60 -6.53
C HIS A 48 -2.09 4.48 -7.33
N THR A 49 -3.39 4.61 -7.62
CA THR A 49 -4.18 3.60 -8.36
C THR A 49 -3.73 3.40 -9.80
N THR A 50 -3.47 4.49 -10.52
CA THR A 50 -3.08 4.48 -11.94
C THR A 50 -1.63 4.88 -12.16
N SER A 51 -0.93 5.25 -11.09
CA SER A 51 0.43 5.76 -11.17
C SER A 51 1.45 4.64 -11.27
N SER A 52 2.38 4.76 -12.21
CA SER A 52 3.62 3.95 -12.26
C SER A 52 4.76 4.58 -11.47
N TYR A 53 4.53 5.77 -10.86
CA TYR A 53 5.52 6.49 -10.09
C TYR A 53 5.85 5.77 -8.79
N SER A 54 7.14 5.75 -8.46
CA SER A 54 7.67 5.19 -7.22
C SER A 54 8.37 6.29 -6.44
N ASN A 55 8.12 6.35 -5.14
CA ASN A 55 8.84 7.21 -4.19
C ASN A 55 10.17 6.59 -3.73
N LEU A 56 10.52 5.40 -4.23
CA LEU A 56 11.77 4.73 -3.93
C LEU A 56 12.86 5.15 -4.92
N SER A 57 14.12 4.97 -4.51
CA SER A 57 15.26 5.08 -5.42
C SER A 57 15.14 4.06 -6.56
N ASP A 58 15.81 4.34 -7.69
CA ASP A 58 15.78 3.43 -8.83
C ASP A 58 16.30 2.03 -8.48
N SER A 59 17.32 1.91 -7.63
CA SER A 59 17.84 0.62 -7.17
C SER A 59 16.80 -0.18 -6.39
N ASP A 60 16.14 0.47 -5.43
CA ASP A 60 15.16 -0.21 -4.56
C ASP A 60 13.90 -0.57 -5.36
N ASN A 61 13.47 0.32 -6.26
CA ASN A 61 12.34 0.05 -7.13
C ASN A 61 12.63 -1.07 -8.13
N GLN A 62 13.86 -1.16 -8.67
CA GLN A 62 14.29 -2.27 -9.51
C GLN A 62 14.29 -3.60 -8.74
N GLU A 63 14.76 -3.61 -7.49
CA GLU A 63 14.68 -4.80 -6.64
C GLU A 63 13.22 -5.24 -6.49
N PHE A 64 12.28 -4.34 -6.18
CA PHE A 64 10.86 -4.69 -6.13
C PHE A 64 10.29 -5.19 -7.47
N LYS A 65 10.71 -4.61 -8.60
CA LYS A 65 10.25 -5.05 -9.93
C LYS A 65 10.63 -6.50 -10.22
N SER A 66 11.80 -6.96 -9.75
CA SER A 66 12.26 -8.34 -9.93
C SER A 66 11.31 -9.38 -9.31
N TYR A 67 10.52 -8.99 -8.32
CA TYR A 67 9.57 -9.87 -7.62
C TYR A 67 8.13 -9.82 -8.15
N GLY A 68 7.85 -8.90 -9.09
CA GLY A 68 6.53 -8.67 -9.66
C GLY A 68 5.51 -8.10 -8.65
N ARG A 69 4.26 -7.96 -9.10
CA ARG A 69 3.16 -7.38 -8.30
C ARG A 69 2.33 -8.40 -7.49
N LYS A 70 2.74 -9.67 -7.45
CA LYS A 70 2.05 -10.76 -6.72
C LYS A 70 0.55 -10.85 -7.00
N GLY A 71 0.16 -10.71 -8.26
CA GLY A 71 -1.24 -10.74 -8.68
C GLY A 71 -2.03 -9.46 -8.35
N CYS A 72 -1.43 -8.48 -7.68
CA CYS A 72 -2.05 -7.19 -7.44
C CYS A 72 -1.91 -6.28 -8.66
N ASN A 73 -2.91 -5.45 -8.91
CA ASN A 73 -2.88 -4.51 -10.02
C ASN A 73 -2.25 -3.15 -9.68
N SER A 74 -2.14 -2.80 -8.40
CA SER A 74 -1.70 -1.47 -7.94
C SER A 74 -0.69 -1.57 -6.77
N PHE A 75 0.06 -0.49 -6.55
CA PHE A 75 0.97 -0.40 -5.40
C PHE A 75 1.15 1.04 -4.95
N LEU A 76 1.56 1.22 -3.69
CA LEU A 76 2.16 2.45 -3.18
C LEU A 76 3.45 2.10 -2.46
N ASP A 77 4.43 3.00 -2.48
CA ASP A 77 5.69 2.78 -1.81
C ASP A 77 6.22 4.02 -1.10
N PHE A 78 7.04 3.76 -0.08
CA PHE A 78 7.63 4.76 0.79
C PHE A 78 8.81 4.17 1.56
N TYR A 79 9.65 5.04 2.10
CA TYR A 79 10.63 4.66 3.11
C TYR A 79 10.01 4.72 4.50
N CYS A 80 10.16 3.67 5.29
CA CYS A 80 9.73 3.70 6.69
C CYS A 80 10.39 4.89 7.41
N GLN A 81 9.60 5.75 8.05
CA GLN A 81 10.11 6.99 8.62
C GLN A 81 11.16 6.76 9.74
N LYS A 82 11.11 5.60 10.42
CA LYS A 82 12.03 5.21 11.49
C LYS A 82 13.25 4.43 10.99
N CYS A 83 13.06 3.24 10.43
CA CYS A 83 14.18 2.37 10.02
C CYS A 83 14.62 2.53 8.56
N LYS A 84 14.01 3.47 7.83
CA LYS A 84 14.31 3.77 6.42
C LYS A 84 14.27 2.57 5.48
N SER A 85 13.59 1.49 5.87
CA SER A 85 13.41 0.33 4.99
C SER A 85 12.51 0.72 3.81
N PRO A 86 12.92 0.44 2.56
CA PRO A 86 12.05 0.54 1.40
C PRO A 86 10.84 -0.35 1.61
N THR A 87 9.64 0.21 1.52
CA THR A 87 8.38 -0.47 1.79
C THR A 87 7.46 -0.29 0.61
N LYS A 88 6.87 -1.38 0.12
CA LYS A 88 5.87 -1.37 -0.95
C LYS A 88 4.62 -2.10 -0.48
N VAL A 89 3.48 -1.45 -0.57
CA VAL A 89 2.17 -2.01 -0.24
C VAL A 89 1.48 -2.36 -1.54
N PHE A 90 1.09 -3.62 -1.69
CA PHE A 90 0.42 -4.14 -2.88
C PHE A 90 -1.08 -4.27 -2.61
N PHE A 91 -1.89 -3.73 -3.51
CA PHE A 91 -3.34 -3.70 -3.36
C PHE A 91 -4.05 -3.88 -4.70
N ASN A 92 -5.28 -4.36 -4.63
CA ASN A 92 -6.18 -4.45 -5.77
C ASN A 92 -7.07 -3.22 -5.80
N PHE A 93 -6.99 -2.46 -6.87
CA PHE A 93 -7.98 -1.47 -7.24
C PHE A 93 -9.11 -2.14 -8.02
N TRP A 94 -10.36 -1.80 -7.69
CA TRP A 94 -11.54 -2.20 -8.44
C TRP A 94 -12.47 -1.00 -8.63
N SER A 95 -13.20 -1.00 -9.74
CA SER A 95 -14.22 0.00 -10.06
C SER A 95 -15.54 -0.71 -10.31
N GLY A 96 -16.60 -0.29 -9.61
CA GLY A 96 -17.96 -0.79 -9.73
C GLY A 96 -18.94 0.30 -10.15
N GLY A 97 -19.50 0.21 -11.35
CA GLY A 97 -20.56 1.12 -11.82
C GLY A 97 -20.18 2.60 -11.85
N ARG A 98 -21.20 3.48 -11.86
CA ARG A 98 -21.06 4.90 -12.27
C ARG A 98 -20.16 5.74 -11.35
N TYR A 99 -20.01 5.42 -10.06
CA TYR A 99 -19.24 6.24 -9.11
C TYR A 99 -18.53 5.49 -7.96
N THR A 100 -18.68 4.17 -7.86
CA THR A 100 -18.14 3.39 -6.73
C THR A 100 -16.84 2.72 -7.15
N TYR A 101 -15.82 2.85 -6.33
CA TYR A 101 -14.56 2.14 -6.50
C TYR A 101 -13.90 1.94 -5.15
N GLY A 102 -12.91 1.07 -5.10
CA GLY A 102 -12.26 0.72 -3.85
C GLY A 102 -10.93 0.03 -4.02
N PHE A 103 -10.31 -0.24 -2.88
CA PHE A 103 -9.01 -0.87 -2.76
C PHE A 103 -9.08 -2.00 -1.75
N GLU A 104 -8.35 -3.07 -2.03
CA GLU A 104 -8.12 -4.16 -1.10
C GLU A 104 -6.61 -4.36 -0.95
N ILE A 105 -6.09 -4.06 0.24
CA ILE A 105 -4.68 -4.28 0.57
C ILE A 105 -4.43 -5.77 0.76
N LYS A 106 -3.47 -6.32 0.02
CA LYS A 106 -3.14 -7.76 0.08
C LYS A 106 -1.82 -8.02 0.78
N PHE A 107 -0.77 -7.29 0.40
CA PHE A 107 0.58 -7.59 0.86
C PHE A 107 1.38 -6.34 1.19
N VAL A 108 2.39 -6.51 2.05
CA VAL A 108 3.45 -5.52 2.24
C VAL A 108 4.82 -6.15 2.04
N GLY A 109 5.61 -5.59 1.15
CA GLY A 109 6.98 -5.96 0.88
C GLY A 109 7.97 -4.99 1.53
N LEU A 110 9.04 -5.53 2.12
CA LEU A 110 10.15 -4.77 2.69
C LEU A 110 11.48 -5.25 2.11
N LEU A 111 12.35 -4.31 1.74
CA LEU A 111 13.76 -4.61 1.45
C LEU A 111 14.57 -4.54 2.75
N ARG A 112 15.62 -5.37 2.83
CA ARG A 112 16.42 -5.52 4.06
C ARG A 112 17.36 -4.35 4.25
#